data_AF-K1JBV0-F1
#
_entry.id   AF-K1JBV0-F1
#
_cell.length_a   1.000
_cell.length_b   1.000
_cell.length_c   1.000
_cell.angle_alpha   90.00
_cell.angle_beta   90.00
_cell.angle_gamma   90.00
#
_symmetry.space_group_name_H-M   'P 1'
#
loop_
_entity.id
_entity.type
_entity.pdbx_description
1 polymer ?
#
loop_
_entity_poly.entity_id
_entity_poly.type
_entity_poly.pdbx_seq_one_letter_code
_entity_poly.pdbx_strand_id
1 'polypeptide(L)' 'MSKKDDDDNRSRQLNPEHDAYWQSRGYDERPDDEDDE' A
#
# COMPACT_ATOMS: atom_id res chain seq x y z
N MET A 1 -26.23 7.41 -0.53
CA MET A 1 -25.31 6.27 -0.34
C MET A 1 -23.92 6.81 -0.60
N SER A 2 -23.12 6.98 0.45
CA SER A 2 -21.79 7.60 0.35
C SER A 2 -20.93 6.76 -0.58
N LYS A 3 -20.58 7.34 -1.73
CA LYS A 3 -19.67 6.77 -2.76
C LYS A 3 -18.24 6.48 -2.23
N LYS A 4 -17.99 6.74 -0.94
CA LYS A 4 -16.69 6.57 -0.31
C LYS A 4 -16.28 5.12 -0.28
N ASP A 5 -17.20 4.18 -0.03
CA ASP A 5 -16.86 2.75 0.08
C ASP A 5 -16.53 2.08 -1.28
N ASP A 6 -17.07 2.60 -2.39
CA ASP A 6 -16.75 2.13 -3.76
C ASP A 6 -15.44 2.74 -4.29
N ASP A 7 -15.13 3.98 -3.89
CA ASP A 7 -13.89 4.68 -4.28
C ASP A 7 -12.70 4.36 -3.35
N ASP A 8 -12.97 3.95 -2.09
CA ASP A 8 -11.99 3.35 -1.18
C ASP A 8 -11.71 1.90 -1.60
N ASN A 9 -11.09 1.75 -2.76
CA ASN A 9 -10.38 0.53 -3.15
C ASN A 9 -9.13 0.35 -2.26
N ARG A 10 -9.37 0.10 -0.95
CA ARG A 10 -8.37 -0.26 0.07
C ARG A 10 -7.69 -1.60 -0.23
N SER A 11 -8.05 -2.25 -1.35
CA SER A 11 -7.37 -3.39 -1.96
C SER A 11 -5.86 -3.19 -2.06
N ARG A 12 -5.39 -1.94 -2.26
CA ARG A 12 -3.96 -1.60 -2.34
C ARG A 12 -3.24 -1.56 -1.00
N GLN A 13 -3.96 -1.47 0.13
CA GLN A 13 -3.33 -1.49 1.46
C GLN A 13 -2.93 -2.88 1.94
N LEU A 14 -3.52 -3.92 1.36
CA LEU A 14 -3.18 -5.30 1.64
C LEU A 14 -2.22 -5.88 0.60
N ASN A 15 -1.88 -5.11 -0.43
CA ASN A 15 -0.90 -5.51 -1.43
C ASN A 15 0.51 -5.04 -1.02
N PRO A 16 1.44 -5.95 -0.64
CA PRO A 16 2.82 -5.60 -0.33
C PRO A 16 3.60 -5.00 -1.50
N GLU A 17 3.11 -5.11 -2.73
CA GLU A 17 3.71 -4.45 -3.90
C GLU A 17 3.41 -2.95 -3.94
N HIS A 18 2.42 -2.47 -3.19
CA HIS A 18 1.98 -1.07 -3.24
C HIS A 18 2.41 -0.31 -1.98
N ASP A 19 2.88 0.93 -2.13
CA ASP A 19 3.44 1.73 -1.02
C ASP A 19 2.46 1.91 0.14
N ALA A 20 1.17 2.04 -0.16
CA ALA A 20 0.12 2.14 0.86
C ALA A 20 0.13 0.98 1.89
N TYR A 21 0.61 -0.21 1.54
CA TYR A 21 0.82 -1.31 2.47
C TYR A 21 1.92 -0.99 3.49
N TRP A 22 3.05 -0.47 3.01
CA TRP A 22 4.23 -0.11 3.80
C TRP A 22 3.97 1.12 4.69
N GLN A 23 3.32 2.15 4.15
CA GLN A 23 2.85 3.32 4.90
C GLN A 23 1.99 2.93 6.10
N SER A 24 1.08 1.98 5.90
CA SER A 24 0.18 1.50 6.96
C SER A 24 0.92 0.76 8.08
N ARG A 25 2.18 0.34 7.85
CA ARG A 25 3.06 -0.34 8.79
C ARG A 25 4.13 0.58 9.39
N GLY A 26 4.12 1.87 9.02
CA GLY A 26 5.06 2.87 9.53
C GLY A 26 6.35 2.99 8.72
N TYR A 27 6.36 2.52 7.47
CA TYR A 27 7.46 2.68 6.54
C TYR A 27 7.17 3.83 5.56
N ASP A 28 8.14 4.69 5.32
CA ASP A 28 8.02 5.86 4.43
C ASP A 28 7.97 5.50 2.92
N GLU A 29 8.39 4.31 2.53
CA GLU A 29 8.28 3.76 1.18
C GLU A 29 8.41 2.23 1.23
N ARG A 30 8.06 1.52 0.15
CA ARG A 30 8.40 0.12 0.01
C ARG A 30 9.94 0.00 -0.01
N PRO A 31 10.55 -0.91 0.79
CA PRO A 31 11.96 -1.23 0.59
C PRO A 31 12.12 -1.74 -0.84
N ASP A 32 12.90 -1.04 -1.65
CA ASP A 32 13.19 -1.51 -3.00
C ASP A 32 13.93 -2.85 -2.87
N ASP A 33 13.53 -3.85 -3.65
CA ASP A 33 14.13 -5.20 -3.69
C ASP A 33 15.51 -5.11 -4.40
N GLU A 34 16.19 -3.97 -4.28
CA GLU A 34 17.50 -3.59 -4.84
C GLU A 34 18.68 -4.10 -3.99
N ASP A 35 18.45 -5.06 -3.08
CA ASP A 35 19.49 -5.73 -2.28
C ASP A 35 19.65 -7.21 -2.67
N ASP A 36 19.54 -7.52 -3.97
CA ASP A 36 20.00 -8.79 -4.56
C ASP A 36 21.26 -8.50 -5.41
N GLU A 37 22.39 -8.20 -4.73
CA GLU A 37 23.75 -8.14 -5.31
C GLU A 37 24.62 -9.31 -4.81
#